data_AF-A0A4R2J0U2-F1
#
_entry.id   AF-A0A4R2J0U2-F1
#
_cell.length_a   1.000
_cell.length_b   1.000
_cell.length_c   1.000
_cell.angle_alpha   90.00
_cell.angle_beta   90.00
_cell.angle_gamma   90.00
#
_symmetry.space_group_name_H-M   'P 1'
#
loop_
_entity.id
_entity.type
_entity.pdbx_description
1 polymer ?
#
loop_
_entity_poly.entity_id
_entity_poly.type
_entity_poly.pdbx_seq_one_letter_code
_entity_poly.pdbx_strand_id
1 'polypeptide(L)'
;MVAAAGENAQYNYAPSLMADGGRVRMWWCSQLVSAPPPGDDVLYAEAPAPNGPFDAGRAVFSGSGNGFDARHTCDPSVLRVNGTYYLYYTGASTDHSGNAIGVATSTDGVTWARANGGRPVVSSSYEVSRGNPYGAGQPSVVFLDGWYYLLFTDTNGRAAGPNGAGQFVLRSPDPMFASGVESLGDHGFRPGMGRDRTIVDAFSADWMWVAALNSFAIAHEADGGTSITFWNRDFTANPYQPVLVAGPWEEGPGLVRRPDGHAPVDPRNPCGRIPVDLVRATRDRAEPTDLQHFGLTLNNPWSCENSAAALATLNGFAVPGPQRTVDLVLAGQLFRIDRKSVAEAIGATVIGARPAAMDNVKPAARVIAGVQALRAQGRGIGLLVDGQLYPVASAAVAAANSSPVVDVAPALWDGYSVGPALTVSR
;
A
#
# COMPACT_ATOMS: atom_id res chain seq x y z
N MET A 1 14.14 -13.94 -14.36
CA MET A 1 14.22 -13.71 -12.91
C MET A 1 14.66 -12.29 -12.61
N VAL A 2 13.89 -11.55 -11.80
CA VAL A 2 14.26 -10.21 -11.31
C VAL A 2 14.86 -10.25 -9.90
N ALA A 3 14.51 -11.26 -9.09
CA ALA A 3 15.15 -11.52 -7.80
C ALA A 3 15.23 -13.01 -7.51
N ALA A 4 16.26 -13.38 -6.76
CA ALA A 4 16.48 -14.69 -6.18
C ALA A 4 17.10 -14.51 -4.80
N ALA A 5 16.99 -15.51 -3.94
CA ALA A 5 17.92 -15.60 -2.82
C ALA A 5 19.35 -15.81 -3.34
N GLY A 6 20.34 -15.19 -2.69
CA GLY A 6 21.77 -15.41 -3.01
C GLY A 6 22.31 -16.78 -2.59
N GLU A 7 21.48 -17.59 -1.93
CA GLU A 7 21.74 -18.94 -1.42
C GLU A 7 20.71 -19.93 -2.02
N ASN A 8 20.84 -21.24 -1.76
CA ASN A 8 19.88 -22.26 -2.22
C ASN A 8 18.49 -22.05 -1.57
N ALA A 9 17.71 -21.13 -2.11
CA ALA A 9 16.27 -21.01 -1.87
C ALA A 9 15.52 -22.03 -2.72
N GLN A 10 14.65 -22.81 -2.08
CA GLN A 10 13.86 -23.84 -2.77
C GLN A 10 12.85 -23.21 -3.74
N TYR A 11 12.18 -22.14 -3.32
CA TYR A 11 11.14 -21.44 -4.09
C TYR A 11 11.15 -19.94 -3.78
N ASN A 12 10.53 -19.12 -4.63
CA ASN A 12 10.39 -17.67 -4.50
C ASN A 12 9.05 -17.20 -5.10
N TYR A 13 8.08 -16.85 -4.26
CA TYR A 13 6.72 -16.44 -4.69
C TYR A 13 6.03 -15.48 -3.72
N ALA A 14 4.80 -15.08 -4.06
CA ALA A 14 3.98 -14.12 -3.32
C ALA A 14 4.75 -12.85 -2.93
N PRO A 15 5.29 -12.09 -3.90
CA PRO A 15 6.04 -10.90 -3.59
C PRO A 15 5.10 -9.75 -3.22
N SER A 16 5.49 -8.95 -2.24
CA SER A 16 4.94 -7.63 -1.97
C SER A 16 5.93 -6.57 -2.40
N LEU A 17 5.53 -5.67 -3.31
CA LEU A 17 6.40 -4.63 -3.85
C LEU A 17 5.96 -3.23 -3.45
N MET A 18 6.92 -2.44 -2.97
CA MET A 18 6.73 -1.06 -2.58
C MET A 18 7.68 -0.14 -3.35
N ALA A 19 7.13 0.80 -4.10
CA ALA A 19 7.87 1.90 -4.70
C ALA A 19 7.94 3.08 -3.71
N ASP A 20 9.12 3.33 -3.15
CA ASP A 20 9.37 4.38 -2.16
C ASP A 20 10.76 5.01 -2.40
N GLY A 21 10.86 6.34 -2.24
CA GLY A 21 12.14 7.03 -2.29
C GLY A 21 12.96 6.88 -3.59
N GLY A 22 12.31 6.55 -4.72
CA GLY A 22 13.00 6.27 -5.98
C GLY A 22 13.64 4.87 -6.06
N ARG A 23 13.25 3.96 -5.16
CA ARG A 23 13.60 2.54 -5.18
C ARG A 23 12.35 1.68 -5.15
N VAL A 24 12.53 0.42 -5.50
CA VAL A 24 11.53 -0.63 -5.31
C VAL A 24 12.05 -1.60 -4.26
N ARG A 25 11.28 -1.77 -3.20
CA ARG A 25 11.52 -2.73 -2.12
C ARG A 25 10.63 -3.93 -2.37
N MET A 26 11.17 -5.13 -2.25
CA MET A 26 10.39 -6.36 -2.41
C MET A 26 10.61 -7.28 -1.22
N TRP A 27 9.51 -7.82 -0.72
CA TRP A 27 9.47 -8.93 0.23
C TRP A 27 8.80 -10.11 -0.44
N TRP A 28 9.25 -11.33 -0.21
CA TRP A 28 8.63 -12.51 -0.83
C TRP A 28 8.81 -13.74 0.05
N CYS A 29 7.99 -14.76 -0.18
CA CYS A 29 8.11 -16.03 0.51
C CYS A 29 9.16 -16.93 -0.13
N SER A 30 10.00 -17.53 0.70
CA SER A 30 11.02 -18.49 0.31
C SER A 30 11.35 -19.41 1.49
N GLN A 31 12.36 -20.26 1.33
CA GLN A 31 12.91 -21.06 2.42
C GLN A 31 14.42 -21.05 2.32
N LEU A 32 15.08 -20.38 3.27
CA LEU A 32 16.54 -20.36 3.36
C LEU A 32 17.03 -21.44 4.31
N VAL A 33 17.89 -22.33 3.80
CA VAL A 33 18.53 -23.38 4.62
C VAL A 33 19.32 -22.78 5.80
N SER A 34 19.81 -21.56 5.65
CA SER A 34 20.58 -20.83 6.66
C SER A 34 19.72 -20.13 7.72
N ALA A 35 18.40 -20.03 7.55
CA ALA A 35 17.49 -19.34 8.46
C ALA A 35 16.82 -20.32 9.44
N PRO A 36 17.12 -20.24 10.75
CA PRO A 36 16.42 -21.02 11.75
C PRO A 36 15.15 -20.28 12.26
N PRO A 37 14.09 -21.01 12.67
CA PRO A 37 13.94 -22.47 12.56
C PRO A 37 13.67 -22.90 11.09
N PRO A 38 13.91 -24.17 10.73
CA PRO A 38 13.60 -24.65 9.38
C PRO A 38 12.11 -24.48 9.04
N GLY A 39 11.83 -23.67 8.04
CA GLY A 39 10.48 -23.38 7.54
C GLY A 39 10.52 -22.23 6.54
N ASP A 40 9.37 -21.64 6.29
CA ASP A 40 9.24 -20.57 5.29
C ASP A 40 9.64 -19.24 5.92
N ASP A 41 10.35 -18.44 5.14
CA ASP A 41 10.88 -17.14 5.50
C ASP A 41 10.33 -16.05 4.58
N VAL A 42 10.21 -14.85 5.14
CA VAL A 42 10.08 -13.63 4.35
C VAL A 42 11.48 -13.12 4.02
N LEU A 43 11.80 -13.14 2.73
CA LEU A 43 13.02 -12.55 2.18
C LEU A 43 12.79 -11.10 1.79
N TYR A 44 13.89 -10.38 1.58
CA TYR A 44 13.88 -8.99 1.15
C TYR A 44 15.06 -8.63 0.26
N ALA A 45 14.81 -7.74 -0.70
CA ALA A 45 15.79 -7.09 -1.56
C ALA A 45 15.26 -5.74 -2.09
N GLU A 46 16.17 -4.90 -2.61
CA GLU A 46 15.81 -3.64 -3.26
C GLU A 46 16.37 -3.55 -4.67
N ALA A 47 15.73 -2.72 -5.50
CA ALA A 47 16.19 -2.36 -6.84
C ALA A 47 15.93 -0.87 -7.13
N PRO A 48 16.62 -0.29 -8.12
CA PRO A 48 16.27 1.04 -8.65
C PRO A 48 14.90 1.09 -9.36
N ALA A 49 14.41 -0.05 -9.87
CA ALA A 49 13.19 -0.16 -10.66
C ALA A 49 12.58 -1.58 -10.55
N PRO A 50 11.29 -1.78 -10.90
CA PRO A 50 10.61 -3.08 -10.80
C PRO A 50 11.26 -4.20 -11.64
N ASN A 51 11.93 -3.85 -12.74
CA ASN A 51 12.64 -4.80 -13.60
C ASN A 51 14.06 -5.12 -13.10
N GLY A 52 14.46 -4.60 -11.94
CA GLY A 52 15.75 -4.89 -11.32
C GLY A 52 16.93 -4.06 -11.90
N PRO A 53 18.17 -4.54 -11.71
CA PRO A 53 18.51 -5.72 -10.91
C PRO A 53 18.19 -5.49 -9.43
N PHE A 54 17.67 -6.52 -8.76
CA PHE A 54 17.55 -6.51 -7.30
C PHE A 54 18.87 -6.92 -6.66
N ASP A 55 19.13 -6.38 -5.48
CA ASP A 55 20.19 -6.85 -4.58
C ASP A 55 19.98 -8.32 -4.21
N ALA A 56 21.02 -8.98 -3.69
CA ALA A 56 20.91 -10.35 -3.21
C ALA A 56 19.87 -10.46 -2.07
N GLY A 57 18.91 -11.37 -2.24
CA GLY A 57 17.87 -11.61 -1.24
C GLY A 57 18.41 -12.14 0.08
N ARG A 58 17.84 -11.68 1.19
CA ARG A 58 18.13 -12.17 2.55
C ARG A 58 16.86 -12.35 3.36
N ALA A 59 16.82 -13.33 4.27
CA ALA A 59 15.74 -13.44 5.24
C ALA A 59 15.70 -12.22 6.17
N VAL A 60 14.49 -11.71 6.40
CA VAL A 60 14.22 -10.59 7.32
C VAL A 60 13.15 -10.95 8.36
N PHE A 61 12.42 -12.03 8.16
CA PHE A 61 11.44 -12.54 9.10
C PHE A 61 11.28 -14.05 8.94
N SER A 62 11.38 -14.78 10.04
CA SER A 62 11.37 -16.24 10.11
C SER A 62 10.47 -16.72 11.26
N GLY A 63 10.19 -18.02 11.30
CA GLY A 63 9.38 -18.66 12.35
C GLY A 63 9.83 -18.29 13.77
N SER A 64 8.87 -18.13 14.69
CA SER A 64 9.15 -17.70 16.07
C SER A 64 9.67 -18.82 16.98
N GLY A 65 9.52 -20.08 16.56
CA GLY A 65 9.70 -21.26 17.39
C GLY A 65 8.56 -21.53 18.38
N ASN A 66 7.50 -20.70 18.42
CA ASN A 66 6.34 -20.92 19.30
C ASN A 66 5.03 -20.33 18.73
N GLY A 67 3.88 -20.66 19.32
CA GLY A 67 2.60 -20.09 18.87
C GLY A 67 2.22 -20.46 17.43
N PHE A 68 1.38 -19.64 16.80
CA PHE A 68 0.79 -19.96 15.49
C PHE A 68 1.78 -19.86 14.33
N ASP A 69 2.85 -19.07 14.46
CA ASP A 69 3.89 -18.86 13.45
C ASP A 69 5.22 -19.50 13.85
N ALA A 70 5.14 -20.60 14.61
CA ALA A 70 6.32 -21.25 15.17
C ALA A 70 7.32 -21.71 14.11
N ARG A 71 6.84 -22.09 12.92
CA ARG A 71 7.66 -22.73 11.88
C ARG A 71 7.69 -21.95 10.58
N HIS A 72 6.55 -21.53 10.07
CA HIS A 72 6.45 -20.86 8.76
C HIS A 72 5.99 -19.42 8.91
N THR A 73 6.62 -18.52 8.17
CA THR A 73 6.20 -17.14 7.95
C THR A 73 6.31 -16.81 6.47
N CYS A 74 5.17 -16.66 5.80
CA CYS A 74 5.08 -16.60 4.34
C CYS A 74 4.04 -15.55 3.89
N ASP A 75 3.82 -15.43 2.58
CA ASP A 75 2.85 -14.54 1.93
C ASP A 75 2.87 -13.10 2.46
N PRO A 76 4.01 -12.40 2.39
CA PRO A 76 4.13 -11.07 2.97
C PRO A 76 3.27 -10.06 2.20
N SER A 77 2.55 -9.20 2.92
CA SER A 77 2.04 -7.92 2.41
C SER A 77 2.51 -6.78 3.29
N VAL A 78 3.30 -5.88 2.70
CA VAL A 78 3.96 -4.80 3.41
C VAL A 78 3.35 -3.46 3.04
N LEU A 79 3.03 -2.68 4.06
CA LEU A 79 2.43 -1.36 4.00
C LEU A 79 3.18 -0.43 4.96
N ARG A 80 3.27 0.86 4.67
CA ARG A 80 3.80 1.88 5.58
C ARG A 80 2.79 3.01 5.75
N VAL A 81 2.33 3.21 6.98
CA VAL A 81 1.38 4.26 7.35
C VAL A 81 1.96 5.03 8.53
N ASN A 82 1.96 6.37 8.43
CA ASN A 82 2.47 7.27 9.47
C ASN A 82 3.89 6.90 9.95
N GLY A 83 4.77 6.53 9.02
CA GLY A 83 6.16 6.18 9.30
C GLY A 83 6.39 4.78 9.89
N THR A 84 5.33 4.03 10.17
CA THR A 84 5.42 2.64 10.65
C THR A 84 5.15 1.69 9.50
N TYR A 85 6.05 0.72 9.30
CA TYR A 85 5.82 -0.42 8.42
C TYR A 85 5.02 -1.49 9.14
N TYR A 86 4.08 -2.09 8.43
CA TYR A 86 3.28 -3.24 8.84
C TYR A 86 3.52 -4.35 7.84
N LEU A 87 3.92 -5.53 8.32
CA LEU A 87 3.99 -6.78 7.58
C LEU A 87 2.81 -7.63 8.02
N TYR A 88 1.86 -7.85 7.12
CA TYR A 88 0.85 -8.88 7.26
C TYR A 88 1.41 -10.15 6.63
N TYR A 89 1.28 -11.29 7.31
CA TYR A 89 1.91 -12.53 6.87
C TYR A 89 1.07 -13.75 7.25
N THR A 90 1.18 -14.81 6.46
CA THR A 90 0.69 -16.14 6.84
C THR A 90 1.66 -16.77 7.83
N GLY A 91 1.16 -17.21 8.98
CA GLY A 91 1.93 -17.97 9.97
C GLY A 91 1.37 -19.38 10.13
N ALA A 92 2.27 -20.37 10.27
CA ALA A 92 1.90 -21.74 10.57
C ALA A 92 2.88 -22.40 11.56
N SER A 93 2.33 -23.21 12.46
CA SER A 93 3.10 -24.01 13.42
C SER A 93 3.43 -25.41 12.88
N THR A 94 2.68 -25.84 11.88
CA THR A 94 2.75 -27.14 11.22
C THR A 94 2.70 -26.95 9.71
N ASP A 95 3.20 -27.95 8.97
CA ASP A 95 3.16 -27.92 7.51
C ASP A 95 1.70 -27.92 7.00
N HIS A 96 1.40 -27.03 6.05
CA HIS A 96 0.19 -27.02 5.21
C HIS A 96 -1.18 -27.04 5.92
N SER A 97 -1.27 -26.65 7.20
CA SER A 97 -2.54 -26.71 7.92
C SER A 97 -2.65 -25.72 9.07
N GLY A 98 -3.87 -25.21 9.28
CA GLY A 98 -4.18 -24.34 10.41
C GLY A 98 -3.55 -22.96 10.32
N ASN A 99 -3.36 -22.45 9.10
CA ASN A 99 -2.76 -21.15 8.86
C ASN A 99 -3.62 -20.04 9.47
N ALA A 100 -2.93 -19.01 9.96
CA ALA A 100 -3.53 -17.77 10.43
C ALA A 100 -2.68 -16.57 10.01
N ILE A 101 -3.27 -15.39 9.99
CA ILE A 101 -2.61 -14.16 9.59
C ILE A 101 -2.08 -13.44 10.83
N GLY A 102 -0.79 -13.12 10.81
CA GLY A 102 -0.12 -12.28 11.80
C GLY A 102 0.13 -10.86 11.29
N VAL A 103 0.53 -10.00 12.22
CA VAL A 103 1.08 -8.67 11.90
C VAL A 103 2.40 -8.47 12.64
N ALA A 104 3.40 -7.94 11.95
CA ALA A 104 4.62 -7.42 12.54
C ALA A 104 4.80 -5.94 12.18
N THR A 105 5.45 -5.18 13.05
CA THR A 105 5.75 -3.76 12.85
C THR A 105 7.24 -3.53 12.69
N SER A 106 7.60 -2.51 11.92
CA SER A 106 8.99 -2.10 11.72
C SER A 106 9.10 -0.58 11.49
N THR A 107 10.25 0.00 11.81
CA THR A 107 10.58 1.39 11.45
C THR A 107 11.39 1.50 10.15
N ASP A 108 11.99 0.41 9.69
CA ASP A 108 12.86 0.37 8.49
C ASP A 108 12.34 -0.60 7.41
N GLY A 109 11.34 -1.44 7.70
CA GLY A 109 10.81 -2.47 6.81
C GLY A 109 11.72 -3.69 6.65
N VAL A 110 12.74 -3.84 7.50
CA VAL A 110 13.73 -4.93 7.47
C VAL A 110 13.84 -5.60 8.83
N THR A 111 13.83 -4.82 9.91
CA THR A 111 13.87 -5.30 11.29
C THR A 111 12.45 -5.33 11.85
N TRP A 112 11.91 -6.51 12.09
CA TRP A 112 10.49 -6.70 12.41
C TRP A 112 10.27 -7.13 13.87
N ALA A 113 9.26 -6.54 14.50
CA ALA A 113 8.75 -6.97 15.80
C ALA A 113 7.31 -7.49 15.64
N ARG A 114 7.04 -8.72 16.10
CA ARG A 114 5.69 -9.29 16.11
C ARG A 114 4.75 -8.39 16.91
N ALA A 115 3.60 -8.05 16.32
CA ALA A 115 2.58 -7.24 16.94
C ALA A 115 1.50 -8.12 17.60
N ASN A 116 0.47 -7.49 18.18
CA ASN A 116 -0.64 -8.17 18.89
C ASN A 116 -0.19 -9.23 19.93
N GLY A 117 0.98 -9.03 20.55
CA GLY A 117 1.58 -9.97 21.49
C GLY A 117 1.94 -11.33 20.88
N GLY A 118 2.22 -11.38 19.57
CA GLY A 118 2.54 -12.62 18.85
C GLY A 118 1.32 -13.51 18.55
N ARG A 119 0.10 -12.99 18.70
CA ARG A 119 -1.15 -13.71 18.38
C ARG A 119 -1.63 -13.35 16.97
N PRO A 120 -2.32 -14.28 16.27
CA PRO A 120 -2.88 -13.98 14.97
C PRO A 120 -3.94 -12.88 15.07
N VAL A 121 -4.07 -12.08 14.01
CA VAL A 121 -5.12 -11.06 13.84
C VAL A 121 -6.33 -11.62 13.09
N VAL A 122 -6.12 -12.64 12.26
CA VAL A 122 -7.19 -13.41 11.60
C VAL A 122 -6.85 -14.89 11.67
N SER A 123 -7.70 -15.68 12.31
CA SER A 123 -7.61 -17.15 12.32
C SER A 123 -8.61 -17.75 11.36
N SER A 124 -8.44 -19.02 10.96
CA SER A 124 -9.45 -19.71 10.15
C SER A 124 -10.84 -19.62 10.80
N SER A 125 -11.85 -19.40 9.98
CA SER A 125 -13.23 -19.17 10.42
C SER A 125 -13.94 -20.42 10.94
N TYR A 126 -13.56 -21.60 10.45
CA TYR A 126 -14.23 -22.88 10.72
C TYR A 126 -15.74 -22.87 10.46
N GLU A 127 -16.23 -21.98 9.58
CA GLU A 127 -17.66 -21.88 9.26
C GLU A 127 -18.15 -23.09 8.45
N VAL A 128 -17.28 -23.64 7.61
CA VAL A 128 -17.53 -24.84 6.81
C VAL A 128 -16.31 -25.75 6.91
N SER A 129 -16.53 -27.00 7.36
CA SER A 129 -15.49 -28.02 7.35
C SER A 129 -15.21 -28.47 5.92
N ARG A 130 -13.96 -28.29 5.45
CA ARG A 130 -13.52 -28.73 4.12
C ARG A 130 -12.35 -29.69 4.19
N GLY A 131 -12.13 -30.41 3.09
CA GLY A 131 -10.96 -31.29 2.95
C GLY A 131 -9.63 -30.52 2.80
N ASN A 132 -9.68 -29.24 2.43
CA ASN A 132 -8.51 -28.37 2.35
C ASN A 132 -8.22 -27.72 3.72
N PRO A 133 -7.16 -28.14 4.44
CA PRO A 133 -6.91 -27.72 5.81
C PRO A 133 -6.14 -26.40 5.93
N TYR A 134 -5.89 -25.69 4.82
CA TYR A 134 -5.03 -24.50 4.75
C TYR A 134 -5.44 -23.45 5.81
N GLY A 135 -6.69 -23.03 5.88
CA GLY A 135 -7.15 -22.05 6.86
C GLY A 135 -7.06 -20.62 6.33
N ALA A 136 -6.68 -19.65 7.19
CA ALA A 136 -6.61 -18.24 6.83
C ALA A 136 -5.17 -17.80 6.48
N GLY A 137 -4.97 -17.15 5.34
CA GLY A 137 -3.64 -16.76 4.86
C GLY A 137 -3.68 -15.91 3.60
N GLN A 138 -2.53 -15.82 2.92
CA GLN A 138 -2.33 -15.03 1.69
C GLN A 138 -2.85 -13.59 1.82
N PRO A 139 -2.46 -12.84 2.87
CA PRO A 139 -2.97 -11.50 3.09
C PRO A 139 -2.46 -10.53 2.02
N SER A 140 -3.32 -9.59 1.63
CA SER A 140 -2.89 -8.35 0.98
C SER A 140 -3.61 -7.13 1.58
N VAL A 141 -2.85 -6.11 1.97
CA VAL A 141 -3.37 -4.95 2.70
C VAL A 141 -3.25 -3.64 1.89
N VAL A 142 -4.24 -2.76 2.01
CA VAL A 142 -4.24 -1.37 1.51
C VAL A 142 -4.76 -0.42 2.59
N PHE A 143 -4.18 0.77 2.71
CA PHE A 143 -4.71 1.83 3.59
C PHE A 143 -5.46 2.88 2.77
N LEU A 144 -6.74 3.08 3.09
CA LEU A 144 -7.60 4.01 2.37
C LEU A 144 -8.56 4.70 3.34
N ASP A 145 -8.56 6.03 3.32
CA ASP A 145 -9.48 6.89 4.07
C ASP A 145 -9.59 6.56 5.57
N GLY A 146 -8.45 6.23 6.20
CA GLY A 146 -8.37 5.90 7.62
C GLY A 146 -8.60 4.42 7.97
N TRP A 147 -8.81 3.58 6.96
CA TRP A 147 -9.08 2.15 7.13
C TRP A 147 -7.98 1.31 6.49
N TYR A 148 -7.57 0.25 7.19
CA TYR A 148 -6.82 -0.87 6.65
C TYR A 148 -7.82 -1.84 6.05
N TYR A 149 -7.75 -2.06 4.74
CA TYR A 149 -8.49 -3.10 4.04
C TYR A 149 -7.58 -4.31 3.88
N LEU A 150 -8.03 -5.49 4.31
CA LEU A 150 -7.31 -6.75 4.21
C LEU A 150 -8.07 -7.71 3.29
N LEU A 151 -7.47 -8.02 2.15
CA LEU A 151 -7.85 -9.11 1.27
C LEU A 151 -7.14 -10.37 1.74
N PHE A 152 -7.83 -11.51 1.79
CA PHE A 152 -7.21 -12.76 2.26
C PHE A 152 -8.04 -13.99 1.85
N THR A 153 -7.38 -15.15 1.90
CA THR A 153 -8.01 -16.46 1.73
C THR A 153 -8.41 -17.04 3.07
N ASP A 154 -9.57 -17.71 3.14
CA ASP A 154 -9.93 -18.61 4.23
C ASP A 154 -10.64 -19.85 3.69
N THR A 155 -9.93 -20.98 3.60
CA THR A 155 -10.49 -22.18 2.97
C THR A 155 -11.69 -22.76 3.70
N ASN A 156 -11.89 -22.40 4.97
CA ASN A 156 -13.04 -22.84 5.76
C ASN A 156 -14.17 -21.78 5.82
N GLY A 157 -14.06 -20.69 5.05
CA GLY A 157 -15.07 -19.66 4.95
C GLY A 157 -16.38 -20.15 4.30
N ARG A 158 -17.51 -19.60 4.75
CA ARG A 158 -18.85 -19.95 4.23
C ARG A 158 -18.96 -19.76 2.73
N ALA A 159 -18.47 -18.64 2.21
CA ALA A 159 -18.54 -18.31 0.78
C ALA A 159 -17.35 -18.82 -0.05
N ALA A 160 -16.40 -19.54 0.55
CA ALA A 160 -15.31 -20.16 -0.21
C ALA A 160 -15.86 -21.22 -1.18
N GLY A 161 -15.21 -21.36 -2.34
CA GLY A 161 -15.50 -22.39 -3.32
C GLY A 161 -15.26 -23.82 -2.78
N PRO A 162 -15.71 -24.87 -3.50
CA PRO A 162 -15.57 -26.26 -3.05
C PRO A 162 -14.11 -26.68 -2.74
N ASN A 163 -13.15 -26.15 -3.49
CA ASN A 163 -11.70 -26.34 -3.30
C ASN A 163 -11.08 -25.46 -2.20
N GLY A 164 -11.86 -24.53 -1.63
CA GLY A 164 -11.41 -23.54 -0.65
C GLY A 164 -10.97 -22.20 -1.26
N ALA A 165 -11.01 -22.02 -2.58
CA ALA A 165 -10.66 -20.75 -3.22
C ALA A 165 -11.67 -19.65 -2.88
N GLY A 166 -11.20 -18.41 -2.81
CA GLY A 166 -12.04 -17.26 -2.50
C GLY A 166 -11.30 -16.18 -1.71
N GLN A 167 -11.42 -14.94 -2.19
CA GLN A 167 -10.83 -13.77 -1.55
C GLN A 167 -11.87 -13.00 -0.73
N PHE A 168 -11.70 -12.97 0.59
CA PHE A 168 -12.53 -12.26 1.55
C PHE A 168 -11.95 -10.88 1.86
N VAL A 169 -12.81 -9.95 2.29
CA VAL A 169 -12.36 -8.60 2.70
C VAL A 169 -12.79 -8.29 4.12
N LEU A 170 -11.79 -7.96 4.96
CA LEU A 170 -12.00 -7.26 6.21
C LEU A 170 -11.54 -5.80 6.08
N ARG A 171 -12.09 -4.91 6.89
CA ARG A 171 -11.53 -3.58 7.11
C ARG A 171 -11.55 -3.19 8.58
N SER A 172 -10.62 -2.35 8.98
CA SER A 172 -10.49 -1.86 10.36
C SER A 172 -9.77 -0.50 10.39
N PRO A 173 -10.11 0.44 11.30
CA PRO A 173 -9.27 1.62 11.55
C PRO A 173 -8.00 1.26 12.35
N ASP A 174 -8.02 0.11 13.01
CA ASP A 174 -6.91 -0.45 13.79
C ASP A 174 -6.11 -1.44 12.93
N PRO A 175 -4.79 -1.22 12.71
CA PRO A 175 -3.95 -2.11 11.91
C PRO A 175 -3.83 -3.53 12.48
N MET A 176 -4.14 -3.74 13.76
CA MET A 176 -4.12 -5.07 14.36
C MET A 176 -5.44 -5.81 14.21
N PHE A 177 -6.45 -5.19 13.59
CA PHE A 177 -7.81 -5.74 13.51
C PHE A 177 -8.34 -6.18 14.88
N ALA A 178 -7.95 -5.50 15.96
CA ALA A 178 -8.40 -5.81 17.32
C ALA A 178 -9.67 -5.03 17.71
N SER A 179 -9.99 -3.97 16.98
CA SER A 179 -11.16 -3.11 17.22
C SER A 179 -11.73 -2.54 15.93
N GLY A 180 -13.04 -2.26 15.91
CA GLY A 180 -13.69 -1.61 14.76
C GLY A 180 -13.68 -2.44 13.46
N VAL A 181 -13.57 -3.77 13.57
CA VAL A 181 -13.47 -4.64 12.39
C VAL A 181 -14.83 -4.82 11.73
N GLU A 182 -14.83 -4.70 10.41
CA GLU A 182 -15.96 -4.98 9.55
C GLU A 182 -15.59 -6.00 8.48
N SER A 183 -16.49 -6.94 8.21
CA SER A 183 -16.39 -7.92 7.13
C SER A 183 -17.32 -7.57 5.99
N LEU A 184 -16.86 -7.77 4.75
CA LEU A 184 -17.69 -7.61 3.56
C LEU A 184 -18.71 -8.76 3.44
N GLY A 185 -19.99 -8.41 3.29
CA GLY A 185 -21.06 -9.33 2.91
C GLY A 185 -21.80 -8.89 1.64
N ASP A 186 -22.90 -9.56 1.33
CA ASP A 186 -23.73 -9.30 0.14
C ASP A 186 -24.34 -7.90 0.09
N HIS A 187 -24.51 -7.28 1.26
CA HIS A 187 -25.09 -5.94 1.43
C HIS A 187 -24.06 -4.90 1.91
N GLY A 188 -22.77 -5.15 1.66
CA GLY A 188 -21.67 -4.27 2.06
C GLY A 188 -21.03 -4.69 3.38
N PHE A 189 -20.27 -3.76 3.97
CA PHE A 189 -19.54 -4.01 5.21
C PHE A 189 -20.45 -4.00 6.43
N ARG A 190 -20.21 -4.96 7.33
CA ARG A 190 -20.91 -5.09 8.62
C ARG A 190 -19.92 -5.42 9.74
N PRO A 191 -20.17 -5.00 11.00
CA PRO A 191 -19.30 -5.35 12.11
C PRO A 191 -19.08 -6.86 12.23
N GLY A 192 -17.81 -7.26 12.44
CA GLY A 192 -17.41 -8.64 12.61
C GLY A 192 -16.33 -9.09 11.63
N MET A 193 -16.04 -10.39 11.67
CA MET A 193 -15.04 -11.06 10.83
C MET A 193 -15.69 -12.20 10.02
N GLY A 194 -16.91 -12.04 9.51
CA GLY A 194 -17.59 -13.10 8.75
C GLY A 194 -16.92 -13.39 7.41
N ARG A 195 -17.11 -14.61 6.88
CA ARG A 195 -16.63 -15.03 5.54
C ARG A 195 -17.83 -15.22 4.60
N ASP A 196 -18.69 -14.21 4.55
CA ASP A 196 -19.99 -14.31 3.88
C ASP A 196 -19.94 -14.03 2.38
N ARG A 197 -18.90 -13.34 1.91
CA ARG A 197 -18.77 -12.98 0.50
C ARG A 197 -17.32 -12.99 0.05
N THR A 198 -17.08 -13.59 -1.11
CA THR A 198 -15.81 -13.49 -1.84
C THR A 198 -15.95 -12.48 -2.98
N ILE A 199 -14.85 -11.81 -3.33
CA ILE A 199 -14.83 -10.86 -4.45
C ILE A 199 -14.05 -11.35 -5.68
N VAL A 200 -13.28 -12.42 -5.49
CA VAL A 200 -12.52 -13.12 -6.53
C VAL A 200 -12.45 -14.60 -6.16
N ASP A 201 -12.57 -15.48 -7.14
CA ASP A 201 -12.30 -16.92 -7.00
C ASP A 201 -10.82 -17.21 -7.27
N ALA A 202 -9.99 -17.10 -6.23
CA ALA A 202 -8.55 -17.34 -6.28
C ALA A 202 -8.01 -17.74 -4.89
N PHE A 203 -6.84 -18.38 -4.84
CA PHE A 203 -6.09 -18.61 -3.60
C PHE A 203 -5.15 -17.45 -3.29
N SER A 204 -4.42 -16.93 -4.27
CA SER A 204 -3.56 -15.76 -4.07
C SER A 204 -4.09 -14.55 -4.83
N ALA A 205 -4.06 -13.40 -4.19
CA ALA A 205 -4.32 -12.12 -4.82
C ALA A 205 -3.52 -11.01 -4.15
N ASP A 206 -3.17 -9.99 -4.94
CA ASP A 206 -2.68 -8.72 -4.44
C ASP A 206 -3.52 -7.59 -5.02
N TRP A 207 -3.61 -6.47 -4.31
CA TRP A 207 -4.47 -5.37 -4.71
C TRP A 207 -3.90 -4.01 -4.36
N MET A 208 -4.39 -3.01 -5.09
CA MET A 208 -4.07 -1.61 -4.83
C MET A 208 -5.28 -0.72 -5.07
N TRP A 209 -5.33 0.40 -4.36
CA TRP A 209 -6.29 1.45 -4.68
C TRP A 209 -5.80 2.30 -5.85
N VAL A 210 -6.64 2.46 -6.88
CA VAL A 210 -6.34 3.30 -8.04
C VAL A 210 -7.23 4.54 -8.00
N ALA A 211 -6.70 5.64 -7.46
CA ALA A 211 -7.44 6.89 -7.29
C ALA A 211 -8.06 7.41 -8.61
N ALA A 212 -7.29 7.31 -9.70
CA ALA A 212 -7.71 7.65 -11.06
C ALA A 212 -8.92 6.87 -11.58
N LEU A 213 -9.17 5.67 -11.06
CA LEU A 213 -10.31 4.81 -11.42
C LEU A 213 -11.39 4.77 -10.33
N ASN A 214 -11.15 5.42 -9.18
CA ASN A 214 -11.96 5.25 -7.97
C ASN A 214 -12.30 3.77 -7.68
N SER A 215 -11.31 2.89 -7.88
CA SER A 215 -11.51 1.44 -7.86
C SER A 215 -10.29 0.72 -7.28
N PHE A 216 -10.51 -0.42 -6.66
CA PHE A 216 -9.47 -1.40 -6.37
C PHE A 216 -9.11 -2.13 -7.67
N ALA A 217 -7.82 -2.21 -7.99
CA ALA A 217 -7.30 -3.15 -8.97
C ALA A 217 -6.79 -4.39 -8.23
N ILE A 218 -7.31 -5.56 -8.57
CA ILE A 218 -7.03 -6.83 -7.88
C ILE A 218 -6.37 -7.77 -8.88
N ALA A 219 -5.09 -8.03 -8.69
CA ALA A 219 -4.33 -9.01 -9.44
C ALA A 219 -4.50 -10.38 -8.78
N HIS A 220 -4.96 -11.37 -9.54
CA HIS A 220 -5.18 -12.73 -9.03
C HIS A 220 -4.89 -13.76 -10.11
N GLU A 221 -4.63 -14.99 -9.65
CA GLU A 221 -4.45 -16.15 -10.53
C GLU A 221 -5.67 -16.35 -11.45
N ALA A 222 -5.41 -16.72 -12.70
CA ALA A 222 -6.43 -17.04 -13.69
C ALA A 222 -5.87 -18.06 -14.71
N ASP A 223 -6.72 -18.60 -15.57
CA ASP A 223 -6.25 -19.49 -16.63
C ASP A 223 -5.38 -18.72 -17.64
N GLY A 224 -4.10 -19.10 -17.72
CA GLY A 224 -3.14 -18.57 -18.70
C GLY A 224 -2.63 -17.15 -18.42
N GLY A 225 -2.84 -16.64 -17.22
CA GLY A 225 -2.40 -15.30 -16.84
C GLY A 225 -2.69 -14.93 -15.40
N THR A 226 -2.22 -13.74 -15.04
CA THR A 226 -2.76 -13.01 -13.89
C THR A 226 -3.87 -12.13 -14.45
N SER A 227 -5.10 -12.30 -13.94
CA SER A 227 -6.18 -11.38 -14.24
C SER A 227 -6.12 -10.20 -13.29
N ILE A 228 -6.39 -9.00 -13.80
CA ILE A 228 -6.57 -7.78 -13.03
C ILE A 228 -8.02 -7.38 -13.15
N THR A 229 -8.79 -7.57 -12.09
CA THR A 229 -10.18 -7.15 -11.99
C THR A 229 -10.28 -5.80 -11.26
N PHE A 230 -11.33 -5.05 -11.55
CA PHE A 230 -11.53 -3.73 -10.97
C PHE A 230 -12.83 -3.70 -10.18
N TRP A 231 -12.76 -3.40 -8.89
CA TRP A 231 -13.94 -3.28 -8.02
C TRP A 231 -14.11 -1.83 -7.58
N ASN A 232 -15.34 -1.31 -7.66
CA ASN A 232 -15.62 -0.02 -7.04
C ASN A 232 -15.46 -0.10 -5.51
N ARG A 233 -15.31 1.07 -4.87
CA ARG A 233 -15.05 1.19 -3.42
C ARG A 233 -15.97 0.36 -2.52
N ASP A 234 -17.24 0.28 -2.88
CA ASP A 234 -18.28 -0.39 -2.07
C ASP A 234 -18.46 -1.86 -2.43
N PHE A 235 -17.64 -2.39 -3.34
CA PHE A 235 -17.70 -3.75 -3.86
C PHE A 235 -19.09 -4.13 -4.40
N THR A 236 -19.77 -3.20 -5.08
CA THR A 236 -21.10 -3.43 -5.67
C THR A 236 -21.05 -3.67 -7.18
N ALA A 237 -19.94 -3.32 -7.85
CA ALA A 237 -19.79 -3.49 -9.28
C ALA A 237 -18.33 -3.61 -9.70
N ASN A 238 -18.12 -4.16 -10.90
CA ASN A 238 -16.87 -4.07 -11.64
C ASN A 238 -16.97 -2.99 -12.72
N PRO A 239 -16.54 -1.74 -12.46
CA PRO A 239 -16.76 -0.62 -13.40
C PRO A 239 -15.89 -0.71 -14.67
N TYR A 240 -14.86 -1.56 -14.69
CA TYR A 240 -13.94 -1.70 -15.81
C TYR A 240 -13.77 -3.17 -16.21
N GLN A 241 -13.47 -3.39 -17.49
CA GLN A 241 -13.18 -4.72 -18.02
C GLN A 241 -11.90 -5.29 -17.38
N PRO A 242 -11.87 -6.60 -17.05
CA PRO A 242 -10.66 -7.25 -16.59
C PRO A 242 -9.53 -7.17 -17.63
N VAL A 243 -8.29 -7.14 -17.15
CA VAL A 243 -7.10 -7.23 -18.00
C VAL A 243 -6.36 -8.53 -17.72
N LEU A 244 -5.96 -9.27 -18.76
CA LEU A 244 -5.15 -10.47 -18.62
C LEU A 244 -3.69 -10.16 -18.92
N VAL A 245 -2.81 -10.40 -17.94
CA VAL A 245 -1.36 -10.44 -18.14
C VAL A 245 -0.98 -11.89 -18.42
N ALA A 246 -0.87 -12.23 -19.70
CA ALA A 246 -0.62 -13.59 -20.17
C ALA A 246 0.80 -14.07 -19.83
N GLY A 247 0.93 -15.36 -19.52
CA GLY A 247 2.23 -16.01 -19.30
C GLY A 247 2.09 -17.42 -18.72
N PRO A 248 3.20 -18.08 -18.35
CA PRO A 248 3.16 -19.34 -17.61
C PRO A 248 2.71 -19.10 -16.15
N TRP A 249 2.31 -20.21 -15.50
CA TRP A 249 1.67 -20.34 -14.18
C TRP A 249 2.20 -19.40 -13.07
N GLU A 250 1.32 -19.10 -12.10
CA GLU A 250 1.00 -17.73 -11.68
C GLU A 250 0.78 -17.49 -10.18
N GLU A 251 1.27 -18.36 -9.29
CA GLU A 251 1.00 -18.19 -7.86
C GLU A 251 1.59 -16.91 -7.27
N GLY A 252 0.77 -16.26 -6.43
CA GLY A 252 1.17 -15.08 -5.67
C GLY A 252 1.58 -13.91 -6.57
N PRO A 253 0.64 -13.25 -7.26
CA PRO A 253 0.94 -11.99 -7.94
C PRO A 253 1.27 -10.90 -6.92
N GLY A 254 2.20 -10.01 -7.25
CA GLY A 254 2.56 -8.83 -6.48
C GLY A 254 2.54 -7.58 -7.33
N LEU A 255 1.66 -6.63 -7.01
CA LEU A 255 1.61 -5.32 -7.64
C LEU A 255 2.68 -4.41 -7.03
N VAL A 256 3.30 -3.57 -7.87
CA VAL A 256 4.14 -2.47 -7.39
C VAL A 256 3.24 -1.35 -6.88
N ARG A 257 3.30 -1.08 -5.58
CA ARG A 257 2.41 -0.14 -4.90
C ARG A 257 3.20 0.96 -4.23
N ARG A 258 2.55 2.10 -3.99
CA ARG A 258 3.02 3.12 -3.06
C ARG A 258 3.01 2.57 -1.63
N PRO A 259 3.66 3.24 -0.67
CA PRO A 259 3.74 2.74 0.71
C PRO A 259 2.39 2.57 1.41
N ASP A 260 1.37 3.32 1.02
CA ASP A 260 -0.02 3.20 1.49
C ASP A 260 -0.86 2.14 0.75
N GLY A 261 -0.26 1.38 -0.17
CA GLY A 261 -0.96 0.37 -0.98
C GLY A 261 -1.72 0.94 -2.18
N HIS A 262 -1.46 2.20 -2.55
CA HIS A 262 -2.09 2.83 -3.72
C HIS A 262 -1.25 2.60 -4.98
N ALA A 263 -1.87 2.68 -6.15
CA ALA A 263 -1.13 2.66 -7.40
C ALA A 263 -0.13 3.82 -7.47
N PRO A 264 1.11 3.59 -7.95
CA PRO A 264 2.00 4.67 -8.35
C PRO A 264 1.34 5.54 -9.43
N VAL A 265 1.74 6.82 -9.49
CA VAL A 265 1.21 7.76 -10.48
C VAL A 265 2.34 8.09 -11.46
N ASP A 266 2.09 8.00 -12.78
CA ASP A 266 3.09 8.37 -13.79
C ASP A 266 3.31 9.90 -13.74
N PRO A 267 4.49 10.39 -13.35
CA PRO A 267 4.72 11.83 -13.19
C PRO A 267 4.69 12.59 -14.52
N ARG A 268 4.80 11.90 -15.66
CA ARG A 268 4.76 12.52 -16.99
C ARG A 268 3.33 12.68 -17.51
N ASN A 269 2.41 11.84 -17.05
CA ASN A 269 1.00 11.89 -17.45
C ASN A 269 0.07 11.31 -16.36
N PRO A 270 -0.04 12.00 -15.20
CA PRO A 270 -0.78 11.48 -14.04
C PRO A 270 -2.28 11.31 -14.33
N CYS A 271 -2.82 12.06 -15.29
CA CYS A 271 -4.25 12.05 -15.64
C CYS A 271 -4.62 11.11 -16.79
N GLY A 272 -3.63 10.54 -17.50
CA GLY A 272 -3.90 9.73 -18.70
C GLY A 272 -3.31 8.32 -18.63
N ARG A 273 -2.35 8.09 -17.74
CA ARG A 273 -1.61 6.82 -17.64
C ARG A 273 -1.54 6.34 -16.20
N ILE A 274 -1.92 5.10 -16.00
CA ILE A 274 -1.85 4.42 -14.72
C ILE A 274 -0.85 3.27 -14.88
N PRO A 275 0.36 3.38 -14.29
CA PRO A 275 1.31 2.27 -14.30
C PRO A 275 0.77 1.13 -13.44
N VAL A 276 0.82 -0.07 -13.99
CA VAL A 276 0.44 -1.30 -13.32
C VAL A 276 1.58 -2.28 -13.55
N ASP A 277 2.56 -2.24 -12.66
CA ASP A 277 3.68 -3.17 -12.67
C ASP A 277 3.35 -4.37 -11.78
N LEU A 278 3.58 -5.57 -12.30
CA LEU A 278 3.29 -6.84 -11.66
C LEU A 278 4.57 -7.66 -11.59
N VAL A 279 4.79 -8.36 -10.47
CA VAL A 279 5.80 -9.41 -10.35
C VAL A 279 5.12 -10.69 -9.89
N ARG A 280 5.50 -11.82 -10.48
CA ARG A 280 4.99 -13.15 -10.08
C ARG A 280 6.01 -14.25 -10.39
N ALA A 281 5.87 -15.40 -9.73
CA ALA A 281 6.58 -16.62 -10.11
C ALA A 281 6.16 -17.07 -11.53
N THR A 282 7.06 -17.71 -12.27
CA THR A 282 6.81 -18.13 -13.67
C THR A 282 7.31 -19.53 -13.98
N ARG A 283 7.94 -20.21 -13.01
CA ARG A 283 8.43 -21.58 -13.15
C ARG A 283 8.06 -22.42 -11.95
N ASP A 284 7.99 -23.72 -12.21
CA ASP A 284 7.76 -24.80 -11.25
C ASP A 284 6.50 -24.61 -10.40
N ARG A 285 5.44 -25.36 -10.73
CA ARG A 285 4.17 -25.25 -10.02
C ARG A 285 4.21 -25.81 -8.60
N ALA A 286 5.14 -26.74 -8.31
CA ALA A 286 5.26 -27.33 -6.98
C ALA A 286 6.17 -26.48 -6.08
N GLU A 287 7.19 -25.84 -6.67
CA GLU A 287 8.15 -24.96 -6.00
C GLU A 287 8.22 -23.60 -6.73
N PRO A 288 7.21 -22.73 -6.57
CA PRO A 288 7.03 -21.53 -7.38
C PRO A 288 8.25 -20.63 -7.37
N THR A 289 8.85 -20.37 -8.53
CA THR A 289 10.11 -19.63 -8.62
C THR A 289 10.21 -18.82 -9.92
N ASP A 290 11.38 -18.22 -10.16
CA ASP A 290 11.63 -17.31 -11.28
C ASP A 290 10.67 -16.12 -11.25
N LEU A 291 10.73 -15.32 -10.18
CA LEU A 291 10.01 -14.04 -10.10
C LEU A 291 10.35 -13.21 -11.33
N GLN A 292 9.35 -12.85 -12.14
CA GLN A 292 9.51 -12.01 -13.33
C GLN A 292 8.61 -10.79 -13.27
N HIS A 293 9.11 -9.69 -13.83
CA HIS A 293 8.40 -8.42 -13.93
C HIS A 293 7.61 -8.33 -15.24
N PHE A 294 6.38 -7.83 -15.13
CA PHE A 294 5.46 -7.53 -16.22
C PHE A 294 5.00 -6.08 -16.06
N GLY A 295 5.43 -5.22 -16.99
CA GLY A 295 5.02 -3.81 -17.01
C GLY A 295 3.78 -3.60 -17.88
N LEU A 296 2.71 -3.08 -17.28
CA LEU A 296 1.49 -2.66 -17.97
C LEU A 296 1.27 -1.16 -17.74
N THR A 297 0.70 -0.46 -18.73
CA THR A 297 0.14 0.87 -18.52
C THR A 297 -1.31 0.85 -18.96
N LEU A 298 -2.22 1.14 -18.03
CA LEU A 298 -3.61 1.39 -18.37
C LEU A 298 -3.72 2.82 -18.90
N ASN A 299 -4.35 2.96 -20.06
CA ASN A 299 -4.69 4.26 -20.61
C ASN A 299 -6.10 4.62 -20.13
N ASN A 300 -6.21 5.70 -19.36
CA ASN A 300 -7.51 6.20 -18.91
C ASN A 300 -7.56 7.72 -19.11
N PRO A 301 -8.12 8.20 -20.24
CA PRO A 301 -8.21 9.64 -20.51
C PRO A 301 -9.14 10.38 -19.54
N TRP A 302 -9.94 9.65 -18.74
CA TRP A 302 -10.94 10.22 -17.84
C TRP A 302 -10.46 10.37 -16.38
N SER A 303 -9.21 10.02 -16.05
CA SER A 303 -8.69 10.05 -14.66
C SER A 303 -8.74 11.43 -13.97
N CYS A 304 -8.82 12.50 -14.77
CA CYS A 304 -8.98 13.88 -14.31
C CYS A 304 -10.12 14.58 -15.07
N GLU A 305 -11.21 13.85 -15.37
CA GLU A 305 -12.34 14.41 -16.12
C GLU A 305 -13.09 15.51 -15.36
N ASN A 306 -13.08 15.45 -14.02
CA ASN A 306 -13.68 16.46 -13.16
C ASN A 306 -12.74 16.81 -11.99
N SER A 307 -13.06 17.90 -11.28
CA SER A 307 -12.22 18.43 -10.21
C SER A 307 -12.01 17.45 -9.05
N ALA A 308 -13.00 16.63 -8.71
CA ALA A 308 -12.87 15.64 -7.63
C ALA A 308 -11.90 14.53 -8.02
N ALA A 309 -12.03 13.98 -9.24
CA ALA A 309 -11.12 12.98 -9.78
C ALA A 309 -9.69 13.53 -9.92
N ALA A 310 -9.55 14.78 -10.38
CA ALA A 310 -8.26 15.44 -10.48
C ALA A 310 -7.59 15.64 -9.11
N LEU A 311 -8.33 16.08 -8.09
CA LEU A 311 -7.82 16.25 -6.72
C LEU A 311 -7.40 14.92 -6.08
N ALA A 312 -8.13 13.83 -6.34
CA ALA A 312 -7.77 12.50 -5.87
C ALA A 312 -6.49 11.98 -6.56
N THR A 313 -6.43 12.08 -7.89
CA THR A 313 -5.31 11.60 -8.71
C THR A 313 -4.02 12.38 -8.47
N LEU A 314 -4.13 13.71 -8.31
CA LEU A 314 -2.99 14.60 -8.19
C LEU A 314 -2.52 14.82 -6.74
N ASN A 315 -3.04 14.07 -5.77
CA ASN A 315 -2.58 14.20 -4.39
C ASN A 315 -1.06 13.98 -4.27
N GLY A 316 -0.33 14.97 -3.76
CA GLY A 316 1.13 15.01 -3.70
C GLY A 316 1.81 15.64 -4.92
N PHE A 317 1.05 16.14 -5.90
CA PHE A 317 1.56 16.84 -7.07
C PHE A 317 1.41 18.36 -6.94
N ALA A 318 2.35 19.08 -7.52
CA ALA A 318 2.25 20.52 -7.75
C ALA A 318 2.10 20.79 -9.25
N VAL A 319 1.05 21.53 -9.61
CA VAL A 319 0.74 21.91 -10.99
C VAL A 319 1.02 23.40 -11.20
N PRO A 320 1.24 23.86 -12.46
CA PRO A 320 1.38 25.28 -12.74
C PRO A 320 0.16 26.06 -12.27
N GLY A 321 0.37 27.11 -11.46
CA GLY A 321 -0.65 28.04 -11.01
C GLY A 321 -0.64 29.34 -11.80
N PRO A 322 -1.64 30.22 -11.60
CA PRO A 322 -1.65 31.54 -12.20
C PRO A 322 -0.51 32.42 -11.66
N GLN A 323 -0.15 33.47 -12.39
CA GLN A 323 0.77 34.53 -11.90
C GLN A 323 2.12 34.00 -11.37
N ARG A 324 2.70 32.99 -12.03
CA ARG A 324 3.99 32.36 -11.67
C ARG A 324 3.99 31.67 -10.29
N THR A 325 2.83 31.24 -9.82
CA THR A 325 2.69 30.39 -8.63
C THR A 325 2.67 28.90 -9.03
N VAL A 326 2.72 28.02 -8.03
CA VAL A 326 2.39 26.60 -8.19
C VAL A 326 1.20 26.27 -7.29
N ASP A 327 0.30 25.42 -7.76
CA ASP A 327 -0.80 24.92 -6.96
C ASP A 327 -0.51 23.46 -6.55
N LEU A 328 -0.29 23.23 -5.26
CA LEU A 328 -0.08 21.92 -4.64
C LEU A 328 -1.42 21.27 -4.33
N VAL A 329 -1.61 20.01 -4.74
CA VAL A 329 -2.76 19.21 -4.32
C VAL A 329 -2.34 18.32 -3.16
N LEU A 330 -3.02 18.44 -2.03
CA LEU A 330 -2.74 17.65 -0.83
C LEU A 330 -4.01 17.45 0.00
N ALA A 331 -4.22 16.23 0.50
CA ALA A 331 -5.40 15.83 1.26
C ALA A 331 -6.73 16.21 0.57
N GLY A 332 -6.79 16.06 -0.76
CA GLY A 332 -7.95 16.44 -1.56
C GLY A 332 -8.21 17.95 -1.67
N GLN A 333 -7.29 18.79 -1.21
CA GLN A 333 -7.38 20.25 -1.25
C GLN A 333 -6.30 20.84 -2.15
N LEU A 334 -6.54 22.06 -2.63
CA LEU A 334 -5.59 22.84 -3.42
C LEU A 334 -4.93 23.91 -2.55
N PHE A 335 -3.61 24.01 -2.56
CA PHE A 335 -2.84 25.03 -1.87
C PHE A 335 -2.05 25.83 -2.88
N ARG A 336 -2.26 27.15 -2.93
CA ARG A 336 -1.48 28.02 -3.80
C ARG A 336 -0.18 28.38 -3.12
N ILE A 337 0.94 28.22 -3.80
CA ILE A 337 2.27 28.47 -3.25
C ILE A 337 3.01 29.41 -4.19
N ASP A 338 3.47 30.55 -3.66
CA ASP A 338 4.14 31.57 -4.46
C ASP A 338 5.50 31.11 -5.01
N ARG A 339 6.16 30.17 -4.30
CA ARG A 339 7.51 29.70 -4.63
C ARG A 339 7.53 28.21 -4.92
N LYS A 340 7.93 27.85 -6.15
CA LYS A 340 8.11 26.46 -6.58
C LYS A 340 9.03 25.66 -5.63
N SER A 341 10.08 26.28 -5.10
CA SER A 341 11.03 25.67 -4.15
C SER A 341 10.35 25.13 -2.88
N VAL A 342 9.22 25.73 -2.48
CA VAL A 342 8.45 25.27 -1.31
C VAL A 342 7.72 23.97 -1.63
N ALA A 343 7.11 23.85 -2.82
CA ALA A 343 6.47 22.60 -3.25
C ALA A 343 7.50 21.46 -3.35
N GLU A 344 8.70 21.74 -3.87
CA GLU A 344 9.81 20.77 -3.93
C GLU A 344 10.28 20.36 -2.52
N ALA A 345 10.44 21.32 -1.59
CA ALA A 345 10.83 21.05 -0.21
C ALA A 345 9.76 20.27 0.59
N ILE A 346 8.48 20.40 0.22
CA ILE A 346 7.35 19.62 0.74
C ILE A 346 7.38 18.17 0.21
N GLY A 347 8.22 17.89 -0.79
CA GLY A 347 8.36 16.57 -1.41
C GLY A 347 7.44 16.34 -2.61
N ALA A 348 6.75 17.38 -3.09
CA ALA A 348 5.78 17.27 -4.17
C ALA A 348 6.45 17.04 -5.53
N THR A 349 5.76 16.27 -6.37
CA THR A 349 6.16 16.09 -7.78
C THR A 349 5.61 17.26 -8.60
N VAL A 350 6.49 18.07 -9.17
CA VAL A 350 6.09 19.21 -10.00
C VAL A 350 5.90 18.77 -11.46
N ILE A 351 4.71 18.99 -12.02
CA ILE A 351 4.43 18.73 -13.44
C ILE A 351 4.41 20.01 -14.28
N GLY A 352 4.69 19.87 -15.58
CA GLY A 352 4.78 21.01 -16.50
C GLY A 352 3.45 21.52 -17.06
N ALA A 353 2.37 20.74 -16.92
CA ALA A 353 1.07 21.07 -17.48
C ALA A 353 -0.02 21.04 -16.38
N ARG A 354 -0.93 22.00 -16.43
CA ARG A 354 -2.10 22.06 -15.56
C ARG A 354 -3.26 21.30 -16.21
N PRO A 355 -3.84 20.28 -15.57
CA PRO A 355 -5.06 19.65 -16.07
C PRO A 355 -6.24 20.61 -16.04
N ALA A 356 -7.04 20.67 -17.11
CA ALA A 356 -8.16 21.61 -17.24
C ALA A 356 -9.20 21.51 -16.10
N ALA A 357 -9.40 20.30 -15.55
CA ALA A 357 -10.27 20.08 -14.40
C ALA A 357 -9.86 20.84 -13.12
N MET A 358 -8.62 21.37 -13.08
CA MET A 358 -8.10 22.16 -11.95
C MET A 358 -8.37 23.67 -12.09
N ASP A 359 -8.86 24.16 -13.23
CA ASP A 359 -8.96 25.61 -13.49
C ASP A 359 -9.98 26.32 -12.59
N ASN A 360 -11.06 25.61 -12.22
CA ASN A 360 -12.12 26.14 -11.35
C ASN A 360 -11.95 25.76 -9.88
N VAL A 361 -10.90 25.02 -9.52
CA VAL A 361 -10.64 24.62 -8.14
C VAL A 361 -10.08 25.80 -7.37
N LYS A 362 -10.78 26.23 -6.32
CA LYS A 362 -10.34 27.32 -5.45
C LYS A 362 -9.30 26.79 -4.46
N PRO A 363 -8.15 27.48 -4.30
CA PRO A 363 -7.20 27.14 -3.24
C PRO A 363 -7.85 27.28 -1.86
N ALA A 364 -7.63 26.30 -0.99
CA ALA A 364 -8.00 26.33 0.42
C ALA A 364 -7.18 27.37 1.20
N ALA A 365 -5.90 27.54 0.83
CA ALA A 365 -5.02 28.56 1.38
C ALA A 365 -3.95 28.98 0.36
N ARG A 366 -3.34 30.15 0.60
CA ARG A 366 -2.19 30.64 -0.17
C ARG A 366 -0.96 30.83 0.71
N VAL A 367 0.07 30.01 0.48
CA VAL A 367 1.39 30.18 1.08
C VAL A 367 2.13 31.28 0.32
N ILE A 368 2.05 32.49 0.85
CA ILE A 368 2.82 33.64 0.33
C ILE A 368 4.30 33.54 0.71
N ALA A 369 5.16 34.10 -0.13
CA ALA A 369 6.58 34.19 0.16
C ALA A 369 6.82 34.96 1.47
N GLY A 370 7.66 34.40 2.35
CA GLY A 370 8.02 35.04 3.61
C GLY A 370 6.94 34.99 4.70
N VAL A 371 5.89 34.18 4.54
CA VAL A 371 4.90 33.98 5.62
C VAL A 371 5.59 33.52 6.91
N GLN A 372 5.12 33.96 8.07
CA GLN A 372 5.76 33.58 9.34
C GLN A 372 5.72 32.06 9.56
N ALA A 373 6.83 31.50 10.03
CA ALA A 373 6.91 30.14 10.52
C ALA A 373 7.02 30.16 12.04
N LEU A 374 6.31 29.25 12.71
CA LEU A 374 6.43 29.04 14.15
C LEU A 374 7.21 27.75 14.40
N ARG A 375 8.02 27.71 15.45
CA ARG A 375 8.68 26.50 15.93
C ARG A 375 8.43 26.34 17.42
N ALA A 376 8.04 25.14 17.84
CA ALA A 376 7.79 24.83 19.25
C ALA A 376 8.37 23.47 19.63
N GLN A 377 8.97 23.41 20.83
CA GLN A 377 9.56 22.20 21.36
C GLN A 377 8.50 21.09 21.49
N GLY A 378 8.78 19.91 20.94
CA GLY A 378 7.84 18.78 20.96
C GLY A 378 6.62 18.93 20.04
N ARG A 379 6.60 19.94 19.16
CA ARG A 379 5.55 20.15 18.13
C ARG A 379 6.09 20.30 16.71
N GLY A 380 7.36 20.71 16.57
CA GLY A 380 8.02 20.86 15.28
C GLY A 380 7.93 22.27 14.75
N ILE A 381 7.74 22.42 13.43
CA ILE A 381 7.69 23.69 12.71
C ILE A 381 6.46 23.73 11.80
N GLY A 382 5.85 24.91 11.65
CA GLY A 382 4.67 25.11 10.81
C GLY A 382 4.60 26.53 10.24
N LEU A 383 3.92 26.68 9.10
CA LEU A 383 3.66 27.96 8.45
C LEU A 383 2.33 28.54 8.94
N LEU A 384 2.32 29.80 9.38
CA LEU A 384 1.11 30.48 9.84
C LEU A 384 0.46 31.23 8.68
N VAL A 385 -0.53 30.62 8.03
CA VAL A 385 -1.21 31.16 6.84
C VAL A 385 -2.63 31.55 7.21
N ASP A 386 -2.99 32.81 7.01
CA ASP A 386 -4.33 33.36 7.28
C ASP A 386 -4.85 33.04 8.70
N GLY A 387 -3.94 33.01 9.70
CA GLY A 387 -4.26 32.71 11.10
C GLY A 387 -4.36 31.23 11.45
N GLN A 388 -4.22 30.34 10.46
CA GLN A 388 -4.19 28.89 10.63
C GLN A 388 -2.76 28.35 10.53
N LEU A 389 -2.40 27.41 11.40
CA LEU A 389 -1.08 26.81 11.44
C LEU A 389 -1.03 25.54 10.59
N TYR A 390 -0.13 25.49 9.62
CA TYR A 390 0.09 24.34 8.75
C TYR A 390 1.44 23.68 9.08
N PRO A 391 1.45 22.50 9.73
CA PRO A 391 2.69 21.79 10.05
C PRO A 391 3.48 21.46 8.77
N VAL A 392 4.81 21.50 8.84
CA VAL A 392 5.69 21.13 7.72
C VAL A 392 6.75 20.12 8.17
N ALA A 393 7.23 19.30 7.24
CA ALA A 393 8.13 18.19 7.55
C ALA A 393 9.49 18.63 8.15
N SER A 394 9.98 19.81 7.78
CA SER A 394 11.27 20.30 8.25
C SER A 394 11.44 21.81 8.10
N ALA A 395 12.49 22.35 8.74
CA ALA A 395 12.89 23.74 8.59
C ALA A 395 13.30 24.11 7.16
N ALA A 396 13.61 23.13 6.30
CA ALA A 396 13.92 23.37 4.90
C ALA A 396 12.73 23.98 4.14
N VAL A 397 11.49 23.65 4.53
CA VAL A 397 10.29 24.23 3.91
C VAL A 397 10.17 25.73 4.23
N ALA A 398 10.38 26.12 5.49
CA ALA A 398 10.41 27.52 5.89
C ALA A 398 11.54 28.29 5.20
N ALA A 399 12.74 27.70 5.12
CA ALA A 399 13.87 28.29 4.42
C ALA A 399 13.59 28.47 2.91
N ALA A 400 13.01 27.47 2.24
CA ALA A 400 12.63 27.55 0.83
C ALA A 400 11.59 28.65 0.55
N ASN A 401 10.76 28.98 1.54
CA ASN A 401 9.80 30.08 1.45
C ASN A 401 10.38 31.44 1.85
N SER A 402 11.60 31.50 2.36
CA SER A 402 12.17 32.65 3.09
C SER A 402 11.31 33.12 4.27
N SER A 403 10.65 32.17 4.91
CA SER A 403 9.81 32.41 6.09
C SER A 403 10.67 32.71 7.32
N PRO A 404 10.43 33.82 8.05
CA PRO A 404 11.07 34.05 9.33
C PRO A 404 10.53 33.05 10.35
N VAL A 405 11.43 32.36 11.06
CA VAL A 405 11.08 31.37 12.08
C VAL A 405 11.07 32.03 13.46
N VAL A 406 9.96 31.90 14.18
CA VAL A 406 9.80 32.39 15.55
C VAL A 406 9.62 31.21 16.49
N ASP A 407 10.46 31.12 17.51
CA ASP A 407 10.33 30.15 18.58
C ASP A 407 9.21 30.57 19.54
N VAL A 408 8.26 29.66 19.78
CA VAL A 408 7.10 29.89 20.65
C VAL A 408 6.97 28.77 21.68
N ALA A 409 6.34 29.08 22.82
CA ALA A 409 5.99 28.08 23.82
C ALA A 409 4.98 27.07 23.24
N PRO A 410 5.03 25.78 23.63
CA PRO A 410 4.07 24.76 23.16
C PRO A 410 2.61 25.15 23.40
N ALA A 411 2.30 25.81 24.51
CA ALA A 411 0.94 26.28 24.80
C ALA A 411 0.41 27.30 23.77
N LEU A 412 1.28 28.14 23.20
CA LEU A 412 0.89 29.08 22.15
C LEU A 412 0.66 28.35 20.82
N TRP A 413 1.51 27.38 20.49
CA TRP A 413 1.32 26.50 19.33
C TRP A 413 -0.04 25.79 19.40
N ASP A 414 -0.34 25.18 20.55
CA ASP A 414 -1.57 24.42 20.78
C ASP A 414 -2.84 25.30 20.77
N GLY A 415 -2.68 26.63 20.83
CA GLY A 415 -3.78 27.59 20.72
C GLY A 415 -4.20 27.94 19.29
N TYR A 416 -3.41 27.57 18.27
CA TYR A 416 -3.77 27.81 16.86
C TYR A 416 -4.68 26.71 16.33
N SER A 417 -5.61 27.08 15.44
CA SER A 417 -6.26 26.08 14.58
C SER A 417 -5.21 25.46 13.65
N VAL A 418 -5.18 24.14 13.58
CA VAL A 418 -4.18 23.39 12.80
C VAL A 418 -4.80 22.88 11.51
N GLY A 419 -4.21 23.23 10.38
CA GLY A 419 -4.57 22.69 9.06
C GLY A 419 -3.87 21.36 8.78
N PRO A 420 -4.15 20.71 7.62
CA PRO A 420 -3.40 19.54 7.21
C PRO A 420 -1.90 19.86 7.13
N ALA A 421 -1.06 18.90 7.52
CA ALA A 421 0.38 19.06 7.35
C ALA A 421 0.72 19.21 5.87
N LEU A 422 1.48 20.25 5.51
CA LEU A 422 1.99 20.46 4.16
C LEU A 422 3.23 19.61 3.96
N THR A 423 3.01 18.31 3.79
CA THR A 423 4.05 17.31 3.54
C THR A 423 3.48 16.23 2.63
N VAL A 424 4.25 15.82 1.63
CA VAL A 424 3.94 14.58 0.90
C VAL A 424 4.59 13.43 1.66
N SER A 425 3.77 12.55 2.24
CA SER A 425 4.26 11.31 2.83
C SER A 425 4.89 10.47 1.73
N ARG A 426 6.23 10.36 1.74
CA ARG A 426 6.97 9.33 1.01
C ARG A 426 7.17 8.15 1.94
#